data_AF-A0A0F9ACP0-F1
#
_entry.id   AF-A0A0F9ACP0-F1
#
_cell.length_a   1.000
_cell.length_b   1.000
_cell.length_c   1.000
_cell.angle_alpha   90.00
_cell.angle_beta   90.00
_cell.angle_gamma   90.00
#
_symmetry.space_group_name_H-M   'P 1'
#
loop_
_entity.id
_entity.type
_entity.pdbx_description
1 polymer ?
#
loop_
_entity_poly.entity_id
_entity_poly.type
_entity_poly.pdbx_seq_one_letter_code
_entity_poly.pdbx_strand_id
1 'polypeptide(L)'
;NFWFSVPRQLAAQMASKGSIAIDGVSLTIVDSEPDRFSIALIPYTLAVTTLGPLKVGDTVNLETDILAKYVQRLAEAEHWK
;
A
#
# COMPACT_ATOMS: atom_id res chain seq x y z
N ASN A 1 -13.32 4.12 -4.70
CA ASN A 1 -12.03 3.61 -4.18
C ASN A 1 -11.90 2.16 -4.52
N PHE A 2 -10.71 1.73 -4.94
CA PHE A 2 -10.36 0.33 -5.17
C PHE A 2 -9.74 -0.23 -3.89
N TRP A 3 -10.15 -1.42 -3.48
CA TRP A 3 -9.70 -2.07 -2.25
C TRP A 3 -8.77 -3.23 -2.55
N PHE A 4 -7.69 -3.33 -1.78
CA PHE A 4 -6.69 -4.38 -1.86
C PHE A 4 -6.57 -5.05 -0.51
N SER A 5 -6.65 -6.39 -0.48
CA SER A 5 -6.33 -7.17 0.72
C SER A 5 -4.82 -7.24 0.90
N VAL A 6 -4.36 -7.21 2.15
CA VAL A 6 -2.93 -7.22 2.47
C VAL A 6 -2.68 -8.01 3.77
N PRO A 7 -1.57 -8.74 3.89
CA PRO A 7 -1.15 -9.32 5.16
C PRO A 7 -0.99 -8.26 6.24
N ARG A 8 -1.39 -8.59 7.48
CA ARG A 8 -1.36 -7.67 8.63
C ARG A 8 0.01 -7.06 8.89
N GLN A 9 1.08 -7.80 8.62
CA GLN A 9 2.46 -7.35 8.79
C GLN A 9 2.79 -6.19 7.86
N LEU A 10 2.27 -6.19 6.63
CA LEU A 10 2.45 -5.09 5.68
C LEU A 10 1.48 -3.93 5.98
N ALA A 11 0.25 -4.22 6.44
CA ALA A 11 -0.70 -3.19 6.86
C ALA A 11 -0.14 -2.29 7.98
N ALA A 12 0.70 -2.83 8.88
CA ALA A 12 1.36 -2.04 9.92
C ALA A 12 2.27 -0.92 9.38
N GLN A 13 2.69 -1.02 8.12
CA GLN A 13 3.51 -0.02 7.42
C GLN A 13 2.67 0.93 6.55
N MET A 14 1.33 0.86 6.63
CA MET A 14 0.41 1.63 5.79
C MET A 14 -0.36 2.65 6.62
N ALA A 15 -0.30 3.92 6.22
CA ALA A 15 -1.05 5.00 6.83
C ALA A 15 -1.96 5.67 5.80
N SER A 16 -3.16 6.09 6.22
CA SER A 16 -4.01 6.95 5.38
C SER A 16 -3.24 8.21 4.97
N LYS A 17 -3.37 8.59 3.69
CA LYS A 17 -2.60 9.66 3.02
C LYS A 17 -1.10 9.36 2.86
N GLY A 18 -0.65 8.17 3.26
CA GLY A 18 0.69 7.67 2.98
C GLY A 18 0.84 7.20 1.53
N SER A 19 2.09 6.88 1.17
CA SER A 19 2.43 6.37 -0.16
C SER A 19 2.46 4.84 -0.18
N ILE A 20 2.12 4.27 -1.33
CA ILE A 20 2.29 2.85 -1.62
C ILE A 20 2.57 2.65 -3.10
N ALA A 21 3.40 1.66 -3.45
CA ALA A 21 3.52 1.22 -4.84
C ALA A 21 2.74 -0.08 -5.06
N ILE A 22 1.90 -0.08 -6.11
CA ILE A 22 1.18 -1.28 -6.59
C ILE A 22 1.69 -1.59 -7.99
N ASP A 23 2.32 -2.74 -8.19
CA ASP A 23 3.02 -3.10 -9.43
C ASP A 23 3.96 -1.99 -9.93
N GLY A 24 4.66 -1.33 -9.00
CA GLY A 24 5.58 -0.22 -9.28
C GLY A 24 4.92 1.13 -9.53
N VAL A 25 3.58 1.23 -9.54
CA VAL A 25 2.85 2.49 -9.68
C VAL A 25 2.71 3.16 -8.31
N SER A 26 3.30 4.35 -8.15
CA SER A 26 3.17 5.14 -6.92
C SER A 26 1.78 5.73 -6.79
N LEU A 27 1.15 5.49 -5.64
CA LEU A 27 -0.24 5.85 -5.33
C LEU A 27 -0.37 6.35 -3.89
N THR A 28 -1.46 7.07 -3.63
CA THR A 28 -1.81 7.54 -2.29
C THR A 28 -2.87 6.64 -1.67
N ILE A 29 -2.60 6.16 -0.45
CA ILE A 29 -3.58 5.42 0.35
C ILE A 29 -4.69 6.37 0.80
N VAL A 30 -5.94 6.01 0.53
CA VAL A 30 -7.11 6.76 1.02
C VAL A 30 -7.46 6.27 2.42
N ASP A 31 -7.75 4.97 2.54
CA ASP A 31 -8.11 4.31 3.81
C ASP A 31 -7.12 3.17 4.11
N SER A 32 -6.79 2.95 5.39
CA SER A 32 -5.94 1.86 5.86
C SER A 32 -6.63 1.11 6.99
N GLU A 33 -6.79 -0.19 6.85
CA GLU A 33 -7.42 -1.11 7.80
C GLU A 33 -6.47 -2.29 8.11
N PRO A 34 -6.71 -3.11 9.16
CA PRO A 34 -5.77 -4.15 9.59
C PRO A 34 -5.44 -5.25 8.55
N ASP A 35 -6.28 -5.45 7.54
CA ASP A 35 -6.17 -6.52 6.53
C ASP A 35 -6.43 -6.03 5.09
N ARG A 36 -6.63 -4.73 4.89
CA ARG A 36 -6.88 -4.12 3.58
C ARG A 36 -6.59 -2.63 3.58
N PHE A 37 -6.40 -2.07 2.38
CA PHE A 37 -6.29 -0.63 2.18
C PHE A 37 -7.03 -0.22 0.90
N SER A 38 -7.32 1.07 0.78
CA SER A 38 -8.02 1.61 -0.39
C SER A 38 -7.19 2.68 -1.10
N ILE A 39 -7.33 2.77 -2.41
CA ILE A 39 -6.71 3.79 -3.26
C ILE A 39 -7.75 4.39 -4.21
N ALA A 40 -7.45 5.59 -4.73
CA ALA A 40 -8.21 6.21 -5.80
C ALA A 40 -7.38 6.21 -7.08
N LEU A 41 -7.94 5.67 -8.17
CA LEU A 41 -7.31 5.73 -9.49
C LEU A 41 -8.00 6.77 -10.35
N ILE A 42 -7.20 7.64 -10.96
CA ILE A 42 -7.67 8.59 -11.95
C ILE A 42 -7.70 7.93 -13.35
N PRO A 43 -8.51 8.44 -14.29
CA PRO A 43 -8.62 7.85 -15.62
C PRO A 43 -7.30 7.68 -16.35
N TYR A 44 -6.37 8.64 -16.20
CA TYR A 44 -5.04 8.54 -16.80
C TYR A 44 -4.26 7.32 -16.30
N THR A 45 -4.18 7.12 -14.98
CA THR A 45 -3.49 5.96 -14.38
C THR A 45 -4.10 4.64 -14.83
N LEU A 46 -5.44 4.55 -14.91
CA LEU A 46 -6.11 3.36 -15.43
C LEU A 46 -5.76 3.09 -16.90
N ALA A 47 -5.64 4.14 -17.72
CA ALA A 47 -5.38 4.01 -19.16
C ALA A 47 -3.93 3.64 -19.50
N VAL A 48 -2.96 4.04 -18.67
CA VAL A 48 -1.52 3.94 -19.00
C VAL A 48 -0.73 2.97 -18.13
N THR A 49 -1.38 2.27 -17.19
CA THR A 49 -0.72 1.29 -16.30
C THR A 49 -1.38 -0.08 -16.36
N THR A 50 -0.74 -1.09 -15.80
CA THR A 50 -1.28 -2.44 -15.67
C THR A 50 -2.46 -2.55 -14.70
N LEU A 51 -2.79 -1.46 -13.98
CA LEU A 51 -3.87 -1.44 -12.98
C LEU A 51 -5.27 -1.38 -13.62
N GLY A 52 -5.40 -0.81 -14.83
CA GLY A 52 -6.70 -0.68 -15.50
C GLY A 52 -7.40 -2.00 -15.80
N PRO A 53 -6.69 -3.01 -16.34
CA PRO A 53 -7.25 -4.32 -16.64
C PRO A 53 -7.48 -5.25 -15.44
N LEU A 54 -7.00 -4.90 -14.23
CA LEU A 54 -7.10 -5.75 -13.05
C LEU A 54 -8.55 -6.07 -12.69
N LYS A 55 -8.76 -7.28 -12.19
CA LYS A 55 -10.05 -7.79 -11.71
C LYS A 55 -9.93 -8.22 -10.26
N VAL A 56 -11.07 -8.32 -9.60
CA VAL A 56 -11.13 -8.87 -8.23
C VAL A 56 -10.60 -10.30 -8.25
N GLY A 57 -9.64 -10.57 -7.37
CA GLY A 57 -8.95 -11.85 -7.28
C GLY A 57 -7.56 -11.86 -7.92
N ASP A 58 -7.24 -10.88 -8.76
CA ASP A 58 -5.89 -10.72 -9.29
C ASP A 58 -4.91 -10.33 -8.18
N THR A 59 -3.68 -10.85 -8.26
CA THR A 59 -2.59 -10.51 -7.35
C THR A 59 -1.74 -9.39 -7.91
N VAL A 60 -1.23 -8.53 -7.02
CA VAL A 60 -0.34 -7.42 -7.35
C VAL A 60 0.88 -7.45 -6.45
N ASN A 61 1.97 -6.87 -6.90
CA ASN A 61 3.15 -6.63 -6.08
C ASN A 61 2.93 -5.37 -5.25
N LEU A 62 3.20 -5.44 -3.95
CA LEU A 62 3.06 -4.32 -3.03
C LEU A 62 4.42 -3.92 -2.47
N GLU A 63 4.72 -2.63 -2.54
CA GLU A 63 5.86 -2.03 -1.85
C GLU A 63 5.39 -0.91 -0.93
N THR A 64 5.64 -1.09 0.37
CA THR A 64 5.35 -0.10 1.42
C THR A 64 6.41 0.99 1.44
N ASP A 65 6.02 2.18 1.90
CA ASP A 65 6.91 3.34 2.00
C ASP A 65 8.16 3.01 2.83
N ILE A 66 9.32 3.40 2.30
CA ILE A 66 10.61 3.21 2.98
C ILE A 66 10.65 3.92 4.34
N LEU A 67 9.98 5.08 4.47
CA LEU A 67 9.88 5.80 5.73
C LEU A 67 9.16 4.97 6.80
N ALA A 68 8.10 4.25 6.41
CA ALA A 68 7.40 3.36 7.34
C ALA A 68 8.31 2.22 7.82
N LYS A 69 9.14 1.65 6.94
CA LYS A 69 10.14 0.64 7.32
C LYS A 69 11.15 1.18 8.32
N TYR A 70 11.66 2.41 8.12
CA TYR A 70 12.58 3.04 9.06
C TYR A 70 11.94 3.35 10.42
N VAL A 71 10.69 3.84 10.43
CA VAL A 71 9.94 4.09 11.67
C VAL A 71 9.71 2.79 12.44
N GLN A 72 9.28 1.73 11.75
CA GLN A 72 9.12 0.41 12.37
C GLN A 72 10.46 -0.09 12.94
N ARG A 73 11.54 0.01 12.17
CA ARG A 73 12.87 -0.44 12.59
C ARG A 73 13.39 0.33 13.81
N LEU A 74 13.08 1.62 13.91
CA LEU A 74 13.40 2.45 15.07
C LEU A 74 12.59 2.00 16.29
N ALA A 75 11.27 1.83 16.13
CA ALA A 75 10.41 1.34 17.20
C ALA A 75 10.87 -0.04 17.73
N GLU A 76 11.21 -0.98 16.85
CA GLU A 76 11.78 -2.28 17.24
C GLU A 76 13.08 -2.13 18.03
N ALA A 77 13.97 -1.23 17.60
CA ALA A 77 15.25 -0.99 18.27
C ALA A 77 15.09 -0.43 19.69
N GLU A 78 14.06 0.37 19.95
CA GLU A 78 13.78 0.89 21.29
C GLU A 78 13.46 -0.21 22.31
N HIS A 79 12.92 -1.35 21.85
CA HIS A 79 12.58 -2.50 22.68
C HIS A 79 13.77 -3.46 22.92
N TRP A 80 14.96 -3.15 22.41
CA TRP A 80 16.17 -3.98 22.60
C TRP A 80 16.99 -3.60 23.85
N LYS A 81 16.50 -2.65 24.65
CA LYS A 81 17.06 -2.37 25.98
C LYS A 81 16.75 -3.52 26.94
#